data_AF-A0A928E1Z5-F1
#
_entry.id   AF-A0A928E1Z5-F1
#
_cell.length_a   1.000
_cell.length_b   1.000
_cell.length_c   1.000
_cell.angle_alpha   90.00
_cell.angle_beta   90.00
_cell.angle_gamma   90.00
#
_symmetry.space_group_name_H-M   'P 1'
#
loop_
_entity.id
_entity.type
_entity.pdbx_description
1 polymer ?
#
loop_
_entity_poly.entity_id
_entity_poly.type
_entity_poly.pdbx_seq_one_letter_code
_entity_poly.pdbx_strand_id
1 'polypeptide(L)'
;MFTNKISVYGMEEYMSDNGNEIGSLLTINDSKSLIEIYGKLNNILKNNPESADEVFDTFNLALKSDKNDSKSLEKTYMVLSDMLTNNPKLADKVMDSIEIILQSDKNDDKLLNYAYHMLKEVTLAQPELASETLNLVKKGLQSDKNEGLAASRIYGILPAMAVANPEFADNIFSTYKNFLKSDTYYADTSYVYRALMNVPKARPELADNVFDVYKTIMQFNGNVTDLYDTTLPIILENNPEQADKVLDVIDTSMQLDKNGDALRDVYHLLSDIVKTKPELSDKVLDVMDTSMQLDKNGDTLHNVYHLLSDIVKTKPELADRVFEVYRIGLQSDKNGEYSLDDGYRRLSRVAKARPELVGDVLDLCKNNLEGDNKAYAQRCIDTITRNNPDAVKKYMETSGKNTQAIDILSLTEKVRNKLHQKDASTEVVTPEPKKQNTTNVVLANKGKSGYGD
;
A
#
# COMPACT_ATOMS: atom_id res chain seq x y z
N MET A 1 -14.69 27.18 -45.62
CA MET A 1 -13.68 26.99 -46.68
C MET A 1 -12.39 27.66 -46.24
N PHE A 2 -11.50 26.92 -45.59
CA PHE A 2 -10.12 27.36 -45.36
C PHE A 2 -9.24 26.62 -46.37
N THR A 3 -9.08 27.19 -47.56
CA THR A 3 -8.00 26.80 -48.48
C THR A 3 -6.75 27.58 -48.09
N ASN A 4 -6.16 27.26 -46.94
CA ASN A 4 -4.76 27.59 -46.74
C ASN A 4 -3.97 26.55 -47.51
N LYS A 5 -3.36 26.98 -48.62
CA LYS A 5 -2.25 26.24 -49.23
C LYS A 5 -1.21 26.05 -48.12
N ILE A 6 -1.12 24.83 -47.58
CA ILE A 6 -0.03 24.42 -46.70
C ILE A 6 1.21 24.50 -47.57
N SER A 7 1.91 25.60 -47.46
CA SER A 7 3.14 25.83 -48.18
C SER A 7 4.20 25.07 -47.39
N VAL A 8 4.49 23.83 -47.79
CA VAL A 8 5.58 22.97 -47.28
C VAL A 8 6.94 23.52 -47.77
N TYR A 9 7.12 24.85 -47.78
CA TYR A 9 8.27 25.52 -48.41
C TYR A 9 9.58 25.35 -47.63
N GLY A 10 9.55 24.65 -46.48
CA GLY A 10 10.75 24.34 -45.69
C GLY A 10 11.23 22.89 -45.77
N MET A 11 10.45 21.93 -46.32
CA MET A 11 10.83 20.50 -46.33
C MET A 11 11.24 19.98 -47.71
N GLU A 12 11.25 20.81 -48.76
CA GLU A 12 11.53 20.37 -50.14
C GLU A 12 12.96 19.81 -50.30
N GLU A 13 13.94 20.28 -49.53
CA GLU A 13 15.32 19.81 -49.62
C GLU A 13 15.58 18.45 -48.92
N TYR A 14 14.72 18.03 -47.97
CA TYR A 14 14.95 16.83 -47.16
C TYR A 14 13.99 15.65 -47.46
N MET A 15 12.91 15.86 -48.23
CA MET A 15 11.86 14.85 -48.42
C MET A 15 11.35 14.70 -49.86
N SER A 16 12.21 14.41 -50.84
CA SER A 16 11.77 14.40 -52.26
C SER A 16 10.67 13.38 -52.58
N ASP A 17 10.64 12.23 -51.89
CA ASP A 17 9.61 11.19 -52.13
C ASP A 17 8.47 11.27 -51.09
N ASN A 18 8.81 11.38 -49.81
CA ASN A 18 7.81 11.43 -48.73
C ASN A 18 7.06 12.77 -48.66
N GLY A 19 7.70 13.89 -49.01
CA GLY A 19 7.13 15.23 -48.91
C GLY A 19 6.02 15.47 -49.95
N ASN A 20 6.23 14.99 -51.17
CA ASN A 20 5.21 15.01 -52.23
C ASN A 20 3.98 14.18 -51.84
N GLU A 21 4.21 13.03 -51.21
CA GLU A 21 3.13 12.15 -50.78
C GLU A 21 2.37 12.70 -49.56
N ILE A 22 3.07 13.24 -48.54
CA ILE A 22 2.46 13.92 -47.39
C ILE A 22 1.66 15.14 -47.86
N GLY A 23 2.22 15.94 -48.76
CA GLY A 23 1.52 17.06 -49.38
C GLY A 23 0.23 16.62 -50.06
N SER A 24 0.26 15.52 -50.82
CA SER A 24 -0.92 14.96 -51.47
C SER A 24 -1.99 14.48 -50.47
N LEU A 25 -1.58 13.82 -49.39
CA LEU A 25 -2.50 13.35 -48.33
C LEU A 25 -3.13 14.52 -47.56
N LEU A 26 -2.37 15.60 -47.34
CA LEU A 26 -2.89 16.84 -46.72
C LEU A 26 -3.94 17.53 -47.60
N THR A 27 -3.91 17.33 -48.92
CA THR A 27 -4.98 17.85 -49.80
C THR A 27 -6.28 17.06 -49.72
N ILE A 28 -6.21 15.75 -49.44
CA ILE A 28 -7.39 14.91 -49.21
C ILE A 28 -8.01 15.24 -47.84
N ASN A 29 -7.15 15.37 -46.81
CA ASN A 29 -7.52 15.75 -45.45
C ASN A 29 -8.71 14.96 -44.90
N ASP A 30 -8.75 13.64 -45.09
CA ASP A 30 -9.68 12.75 -44.39
C ASP A 30 -8.96 12.01 -43.24
N SER A 31 -9.73 11.38 -42.35
CA SER A 31 -9.17 10.66 -41.19
C SER A 31 -8.13 9.60 -41.59
N LYS A 32 -8.36 8.86 -42.68
CA LYS A 32 -7.45 7.79 -43.12
C LYS A 32 -6.14 8.38 -43.65
N SER A 33 -6.22 9.44 -44.45
CA SER A 33 -5.06 10.19 -44.92
C SER A 33 -4.28 10.80 -43.77
N LEU A 34 -4.96 11.32 -42.73
CA LEU A 34 -4.31 11.87 -41.53
C LEU A 34 -3.55 10.77 -40.76
N ILE A 35 -4.14 9.59 -40.56
CA ILE A 35 -3.45 8.45 -39.94
C ILE A 35 -2.17 8.08 -40.72
N GLU A 36 -2.25 8.06 -42.05
CA GLU A 36 -1.12 7.75 -42.91
C GLU A 36 -0.02 8.81 -42.83
N ILE A 37 -0.39 10.10 -42.84
CA ILE A 37 0.52 11.22 -42.61
C ILE A 37 1.24 11.05 -41.27
N TYR A 38 0.51 10.84 -40.17
CA TYR A 38 1.11 10.66 -38.85
C TYR A 38 2.06 9.46 -38.80
N GLY A 39 1.73 8.37 -39.47
CA GLY A 39 2.60 7.20 -39.61
C GLY A 39 3.92 7.53 -40.33
N LYS A 40 3.84 8.25 -41.46
CA LYS A 40 5.01 8.63 -42.25
C LYS A 40 5.90 9.62 -41.49
N LEU A 41 5.31 10.63 -40.87
CA LEU A 41 6.06 11.59 -40.08
C LEU A 41 6.74 10.91 -38.86
N ASN A 42 6.10 9.95 -38.19
CA ASN A 42 6.76 9.16 -37.13
C ASN A 42 7.97 8.38 -37.67
N ASN A 43 7.84 7.76 -38.84
CA ASN A 43 8.96 7.02 -39.44
C ASN A 43 10.13 7.94 -39.82
N ILE A 44 9.84 9.15 -40.31
CA ILE A 44 10.86 10.17 -40.58
C ILE A 44 11.59 10.51 -39.28
N LEU A 45 10.87 10.77 -38.20
CA LEU A 45 11.47 11.11 -36.90
C LEU A 45 12.32 9.99 -36.31
N LYS A 46 11.90 8.73 -36.46
CA LYS A 46 12.69 7.57 -36.02
C LYS A 46 14.02 7.45 -36.77
N ASN A 47 14.04 7.82 -38.05
CA ASN A 47 15.23 7.74 -38.88
C ASN A 47 16.07 9.02 -38.83
N ASN A 48 15.46 10.16 -38.49
CA ASN A 48 16.12 11.46 -38.40
C ASN A 48 15.53 12.32 -37.26
N PRO A 49 15.95 12.09 -36.01
CA PRO A 49 15.45 12.83 -34.86
C PRO A 49 15.73 14.34 -34.91
N GLU A 50 16.75 14.79 -35.64
CA GLU A 50 17.14 16.20 -35.75
C GLU A 50 16.10 17.04 -36.51
N SER A 51 15.32 16.42 -37.41
CA SER A 51 14.22 17.08 -38.14
C SER A 51 12.96 17.28 -37.30
N ALA A 52 13.00 17.01 -35.99
CA ALA A 52 11.79 17.00 -35.18
C ALA A 52 11.12 18.37 -35.05
N ASP A 53 11.90 19.45 -35.02
CA ASP A 53 11.36 20.82 -35.04
C ASP A 53 10.55 21.12 -36.31
N GLU A 54 11.06 20.71 -37.48
CA GLU A 54 10.41 20.94 -38.78
C GLU A 54 9.14 20.10 -38.92
N VAL A 55 9.22 18.84 -38.50
CA VAL A 55 8.10 17.89 -38.55
C VAL A 55 6.98 18.30 -37.58
N PHE A 56 7.33 18.91 -36.44
CA PHE A 56 6.37 19.31 -35.42
C PHE A 56 5.32 20.30 -35.93
N ASP A 57 5.70 21.30 -36.73
CA ASP A 57 4.76 22.30 -37.24
C ASP A 57 3.67 21.67 -38.13
N THR A 58 4.06 20.65 -38.91
CA THR A 58 3.13 19.89 -39.75
C THR A 58 2.16 19.08 -38.88
N PHE A 59 2.63 18.50 -37.77
CA PHE A 59 1.79 17.83 -36.79
C PHE A 59 0.80 18.77 -36.11
N ASN A 60 1.26 19.93 -35.64
CA ASN A 60 0.43 20.90 -34.93
C ASN A 60 -0.69 21.45 -35.83
N LEU A 61 -0.40 21.66 -37.13
CA LEU A 61 -1.43 22.01 -38.11
C LEU A 61 -2.45 20.90 -38.31
N ALA A 62 -1.99 19.66 -38.49
CA ALA A 62 -2.87 18.51 -38.70
C ALA A 62 -3.75 18.24 -37.47
N LEU A 63 -3.23 18.42 -36.25
CA LEU A 63 -3.96 18.29 -34.99
C LEU A 63 -5.19 19.22 -34.92
N LYS A 64 -5.07 20.44 -35.46
CA LYS A 64 -6.15 21.43 -35.51
C LYS A 64 -7.22 21.14 -36.58
N SER A 65 -7.06 20.08 -37.39
CA SER A 65 -8.00 19.74 -38.46
C SER A 65 -9.37 19.32 -37.91
N ASP A 66 -10.43 19.87 -38.51
CA ASP A 66 -11.82 19.46 -38.25
C ASP A 66 -12.09 18.02 -38.72
N LYS A 67 -11.19 17.44 -39.53
CA LYS A 67 -11.31 16.11 -40.11
C LYS A 67 -10.73 14.98 -39.27
N ASN A 68 -10.02 15.31 -38.18
CA ASN A 68 -9.60 14.30 -37.21
C ASN A 68 -10.82 13.66 -36.53
N ASP A 69 -10.89 12.33 -36.58
CA ASP A 69 -11.71 11.47 -35.73
C ASP A 69 -10.89 10.89 -34.56
N SER A 70 -11.54 10.10 -33.68
CA SER A 70 -10.90 9.52 -32.51
C SER A 70 -9.66 8.66 -32.83
N LYS A 71 -9.67 7.88 -33.94
CA LYS A 71 -8.53 7.02 -34.32
C LYS A 71 -7.35 7.84 -34.83
N SER A 72 -7.63 8.86 -35.64
CA SER A 72 -6.60 9.76 -36.13
C SER A 72 -5.96 10.55 -34.98
N LEU A 73 -6.74 11.04 -34.01
CA LEU A 73 -6.24 11.72 -32.81
C LEU A 73 -5.40 10.80 -31.92
N GLU A 74 -5.86 9.56 -31.68
CA GLU A 74 -5.08 8.57 -30.91
C GLU A 74 -3.70 8.38 -31.55
N LYS A 75 -3.65 8.22 -32.87
CA LYS A 75 -2.38 8.10 -33.60
C LYS A 75 -1.53 9.35 -33.46
N THR A 76 -2.12 10.55 -33.55
CA THR A 76 -1.41 11.82 -33.35
C THR A 76 -0.77 11.87 -31.97
N TYR A 77 -1.50 11.54 -30.92
CA TYR A 77 -1.02 11.64 -29.53
C TYR A 77 0.10 10.65 -29.26
N MET A 78 0.00 9.43 -29.80
CA MET A 78 1.10 8.47 -29.74
C MET A 78 2.37 9.01 -30.39
N VAL A 79 2.26 9.64 -31.56
CA VAL A 79 3.46 10.17 -32.25
C VAL A 79 4.03 11.39 -31.54
N LEU A 80 3.20 12.28 -30.99
CA LEU A 80 3.66 13.40 -30.16
C LEU A 80 4.38 12.91 -28.90
N SER A 81 3.87 11.84 -28.28
CA SER A 81 4.56 11.18 -27.16
C SER A 81 5.91 10.59 -27.58
N ASP A 82 5.96 9.86 -28.70
CA ASP A 82 7.21 9.31 -29.25
C ASP A 82 8.22 10.43 -29.55
N MET A 83 7.77 11.56 -30.11
CA MET A 83 8.63 12.72 -30.36
C MET A 83 9.24 13.26 -29.08
N LEU A 84 8.41 13.47 -28.06
CA LEU A 84 8.86 14.02 -26.79
C LEU A 84 9.87 13.10 -26.10
N THR A 85 9.62 11.79 -26.09
CA THR A 85 10.54 10.80 -25.53
C THR A 85 11.89 10.82 -26.24
N ASN A 86 11.90 10.98 -27.57
CA ASN A 86 13.14 10.99 -28.35
C ASN A 86 13.83 12.36 -28.37
N ASN A 87 13.08 13.45 -28.19
CA ASN A 87 13.57 14.83 -28.24
C ASN A 87 12.94 15.69 -27.13
N PRO A 88 13.43 15.57 -25.88
CA PRO A 88 12.91 16.30 -24.72
C PRO A 88 12.87 17.83 -24.86
N LYS A 89 13.71 18.41 -25.73
CA LYS A 89 13.75 19.85 -26.02
C LYS A 89 12.47 20.39 -26.67
N LEU A 90 11.60 19.50 -27.15
CA LEU A 90 10.31 19.85 -27.73
C LEU A 90 9.21 20.02 -26.68
N ALA A 91 9.48 19.85 -25.38
CA ALA A 91 8.40 19.82 -24.39
C ALA A 91 7.60 21.14 -24.37
N ASP A 92 8.23 22.30 -24.49
CA ASP A 92 7.54 23.60 -24.65
C ASP A 92 6.54 23.58 -25.82
N LYS A 93 6.95 23.10 -27.00
CA LYS A 93 6.08 23.03 -28.18
C LYS A 93 4.96 21.99 -28.01
N VAL A 94 5.28 20.84 -27.43
CA VAL A 94 4.30 19.78 -27.13
C VAL A 94 3.28 20.27 -26.11
N MET A 95 3.69 21.10 -25.14
CA MET A 95 2.83 21.70 -24.12
C MET A 95 1.73 22.56 -24.74
N ASP A 96 2.05 23.41 -25.73
CA ASP A 96 1.06 24.19 -26.49
C ASP A 96 0.03 23.28 -27.18
N SER A 97 0.49 22.15 -27.71
CA SER A 97 -0.40 21.17 -28.36
C SER A 97 -1.29 20.46 -27.35
N ILE A 98 -0.78 20.14 -26.16
CA ILE A 98 -1.57 19.55 -25.07
C ILE A 98 -2.66 20.51 -24.62
N GLU A 99 -2.39 21.82 -24.50
CA GLU A 99 -3.43 22.78 -24.12
C GLU A 99 -4.60 22.79 -25.14
N ILE A 100 -4.29 22.76 -26.44
CA ILE A 100 -5.31 22.67 -27.49
C ILE A 100 -6.09 21.36 -27.37
N ILE A 101 -5.38 20.25 -27.14
CA ILE A 101 -5.95 18.91 -26.98
C ILE A 101 -6.95 18.92 -25.81
N LEU A 102 -6.54 19.36 -24.62
CA LEU A 102 -7.38 19.32 -23.42
C LEU A 102 -8.67 20.15 -23.55
N GLN A 103 -8.70 21.14 -24.44
CA GLN A 103 -9.88 21.98 -24.69
C GLN A 103 -10.83 21.40 -25.76
N SER A 104 -10.38 20.41 -26.55
CA SER A 104 -11.14 19.86 -27.67
C SER A 104 -12.41 19.11 -27.22
N ASP A 105 -13.53 19.35 -27.89
CA ASP A 105 -14.78 18.59 -27.71
C ASP A 105 -14.74 17.20 -28.38
N LYS A 106 -13.69 16.91 -29.15
CA LYS A 106 -13.53 15.63 -29.85
C LYS A 106 -12.95 14.52 -28.96
N ASN A 107 -12.48 14.87 -27.78
CA ASN A 107 -11.79 13.93 -26.92
C ASN A 107 -12.77 13.17 -26.04
N ASP A 108 -12.70 11.86 -26.12
CA ASP A 108 -13.27 10.95 -25.14
C ASP A 108 -12.27 10.71 -23.99
N ASP A 109 -12.71 9.96 -22.98
CA ASP A 109 -11.90 9.58 -21.81
C ASP A 109 -10.55 8.95 -22.20
N LYS A 110 -10.54 8.10 -23.24
CA LYS A 110 -9.33 7.42 -23.72
C LYS A 110 -8.32 8.42 -24.29
N LEU A 111 -8.78 9.37 -25.11
CA LEU A 111 -7.94 10.41 -25.71
C LEU A 111 -7.40 11.37 -24.66
N LEU A 112 -8.21 11.77 -23.68
CA LEU A 112 -7.77 12.60 -22.55
C LEU A 112 -6.71 11.87 -21.71
N ASN A 113 -6.86 10.58 -21.46
CA ASN A 113 -5.84 9.77 -20.78
C ASN A 113 -4.46 9.80 -21.51
N TYR A 114 -4.44 9.79 -22.85
CA TYR A 114 -3.19 9.98 -23.60
C TYR A 114 -2.63 11.39 -23.47
N ALA A 115 -3.49 12.42 -23.53
CA ALA A 115 -3.07 13.81 -23.35
C ALA A 115 -2.41 14.03 -21.99
N TYR A 116 -3.00 13.49 -20.92
CA TYR A 116 -2.43 13.56 -19.58
C TYR A 116 -1.18 12.71 -19.40
N HIS A 117 -1.05 11.60 -20.13
CA HIS A 117 0.21 10.87 -20.17
C HIS A 117 1.32 11.73 -20.79
N MET A 118 1.07 12.39 -21.92
CA MET A 118 2.03 13.31 -22.53
C MET A 118 2.38 14.47 -21.59
N LEU A 119 1.39 15.04 -20.89
CA LEU A 119 1.60 16.12 -19.92
C LEU A 119 2.54 15.69 -18.78
N LYS A 120 2.41 14.45 -18.32
CA LYS A 120 3.34 13.85 -17.35
C LYS A 120 4.76 13.79 -17.93
N GLU A 121 4.92 13.28 -19.15
CA GLU A 121 6.23 13.18 -19.82
C GLU A 121 6.86 14.57 -20.01
N VAL A 122 6.08 15.59 -20.39
CA VAL A 122 6.54 16.99 -20.52
C VAL A 122 7.13 17.48 -19.20
N THR A 123 6.42 17.24 -18.10
CA THR A 123 6.87 17.65 -16.76
C THR A 123 8.18 16.98 -16.37
N LEU A 124 8.34 15.69 -16.71
CA LEU A 124 9.56 14.95 -16.39
C LEU A 124 10.73 15.37 -17.29
N ALA A 125 10.46 15.73 -18.54
CA ALA A 125 11.45 16.17 -19.52
C ALA A 125 11.97 17.59 -19.25
N GLN A 126 11.07 18.52 -18.89
CA GLN A 126 11.36 19.94 -18.66
C GLN A 126 10.72 20.40 -17.34
N PRO A 127 11.41 20.21 -16.20
CA PRO A 127 10.92 20.62 -14.88
C PRO A 127 10.57 22.12 -14.79
N GLU A 128 11.22 22.98 -15.58
CA GLU A 128 10.92 24.41 -15.70
C GLU A 128 9.47 24.72 -16.10
N LEU A 129 8.79 23.77 -16.77
CA LEU A 129 7.39 23.89 -17.15
C LEU A 129 6.40 23.50 -16.05
N ALA A 130 6.87 23.17 -14.84
CA ALA A 130 6.01 22.67 -13.75
C ALA A 130 4.83 23.58 -13.42
N SER A 131 5.02 24.90 -13.46
CA SER A 131 3.95 25.87 -13.20
C SER A 131 2.85 25.81 -14.27
N GLU A 132 3.24 25.73 -15.54
CA GLU A 132 2.31 25.63 -16.67
C GLU A 132 1.58 24.28 -16.65
N THR A 133 2.30 23.19 -16.40
CA THR A 133 1.72 21.86 -16.19
C THR A 133 0.69 21.89 -15.06
N LEU A 134 1.02 22.50 -13.93
CA LEU A 134 0.12 22.54 -12.77
C LEU A 134 -1.17 23.29 -13.12
N ASN A 135 -1.08 24.35 -13.92
CA ASN A 135 -2.26 25.08 -14.38
C ASN A 135 -3.13 24.23 -15.30
N LEU A 136 -2.55 23.47 -16.23
CA LEU A 136 -3.31 22.53 -17.07
C LEU A 136 -3.94 21.39 -16.25
N VAL A 137 -3.22 20.85 -15.27
CA VAL A 137 -3.75 19.85 -14.33
C VAL A 137 -4.94 20.42 -13.55
N LYS A 138 -4.83 21.64 -13.01
CA LYS A 138 -5.95 22.31 -12.31
C LYS A 138 -7.18 22.48 -13.20
N LYS A 139 -6.99 22.96 -14.43
CA LYS A 139 -8.08 23.06 -15.44
C LYS A 139 -8.69 21.68 -15.72
N GLY A 140 -7.85 20.65 -15.86
CA GLY A 140 -8.28 19.27 -16.06
C GLY A 140 -9.12 18.74 -14.91
N LEU A 141 -8.65 18.86 -13.67
CA LEU A 141 -9.41 18.43 -12.49
C LEU A 141 -10.77 19.13 -12.38
N GLN A 142 -10.89 20.38 -12.84
CA GLN A 142 -12.14 21.15 -12.81
C GLN A 142 -13.10 20.86 -13.97
N SER A 143 -12.67 20.10 -14.98
CA SER A 143 -13.45 19.85 -16.18
C SER A 143 -14.33 18.61 -16.02
N ASP A 144 -15.60 18.76 -16.41
CA ASP A 144 -16.61 17.71 -16.45
C ASP A 144 -16.34 16.61 -17.48
N LYS A 145 -15.43 16.86 -18.43
CA LYS A 145 -15.00 15.86 -19.43
C LYS A 145 -14.07 14.79 -18.85
N ASN A 146 -13.47 15.04 -17.69
CA ASN A 146 -12.47 14.15 -17.11
C ASN A 146 -13.11 13.23 -16.07
N GLU A 147 -13.76 12.19 -16.57
CA GLU A 147 -14.27 11.08 -15.77
C GLU A 147 -13.30 9.88 -15.88
N GLY A 148 -13.58 8.77 -15.19
CA GLY A 148 -12.92 7.47 -15.46
C GLY A 148 -11.38 7.47 -15.49
N LEU A 149 -10.80 7.03 -16.60
CA LEU A 149 -9.36 6.82 -16.75
C LEU A 149 -8.59 8.14 -16.82
N ALA A 150 -9.15 9.15 -17.48
CA ALA A 150 -8.57 10.47 -17.58
C ALA A 150 -8.43 11.10 -16.19
N ALA A 151 -9.48 11.04 -15.37
CA ALA A 151 -9.42 11.50 -13.98
C ALA A 151 -8.25 10.83 -13.23
N SER A 152 -8.21 9.50 -13.19
CA SER A 152 -7.14 8.72 -12.55
C SER A 152 -5.74 9.07 -13.07
N ARG A 153 -5.60 9.35 -14.37
CA ARG A 153 -4.32 9.76 -14.95
C ARG A 153 -3.88 11.13 -14.44
N ILE A 154 -4.78 12.11 -14.36
CA ILE A 154 -4.46 13.45 -13.84
C ILE A 154 -3.90 13.35 -12.41
N TYR A 155 -4.52 12.53 -11.56
CA TYR A 155 -4.02 12.28 -10.19
C TYR A 155 -2.63 11.66 -10.16
N GLY A 156 -2.28 10.86 -11.16
CA GLY A 156 -0.93 10.29 -11.30
C GLY A 156 0.13 11.30 -11.75
N ILE A 157 -0.27 12.47 -12.28
CA ILE A 157 0.67 13.52 -12.68
C ILE A 157 1.21 14.24 -11.43
N LEU A 158 0.33 14.65 -10.52
CA LEU A 158 0.69 15.48 -9.35
C LEU A 158 1.86 14.89 -8.51
N PRO A 159 1.89 13.59 -8.15
CA PRO A 159 3.00 13.00 -7.43
C PRO A 159 4.32 13.02 -8.21
N ALA A 160 4.26 12.77 -9.53
CA ALA A 160 5.43 12.84 -10.40
C ALA A 160 5.97 14.27 -10.49
N MET A 161 5.08 15.27 -10.55
CA MET A 161 5.46 16.68 -10.48
C MET A 161 6.15 17.01 -9.16
N ALA A 162 5.61 16.56 -8.03
CA ALA A 162 6.18 16.85 -6.71
C ALA A 162 7.58 16.25 -6.56
N VAL A 163 7.81 15.06 -7.12
CA VAL A 163 9.13 14.40 -7.10
C VAL A 163 10.14 15.11 -7.98
N ALA A 164 9.73 15.53 -9.18
CA ALA A 164 10.57 16.25 -10.12
C ALA A 164 10.85 17.70 -9.69
N ASN A 165 9.87 18.34 -9.03
CA ASN A 165 9.86 19.77 -8.70
C ASN A 165 9.42 20.00 -7.25
N PRO A 166 10.27 19.67 -6.25
CA PRO A 166 9.90 19.73 -4.84
C PRO A 166 9.57 21.16 -4.36
N GLU A 167 10.07 22.19 -5.02
CA GLU A 167 9.72 23.60 -4.71
C GLU A 167 8.24 23.91 -4.96
N PHE A 168 7.56 23.13 -5.80
CA PHE A 168 6.11 23.25 -6.05
C PHE A 168 5.28 22.29 -5.19
N ALA A 169 5.90 21.46 -4.35
CA ALA A 169 5.23 20.40 -3.60
C ALA A 169 4.02 20.92 -2.82
N ASP A 170 4.16 22.01 -2.06
CA ASP A 170 3.06 22.55 -1.27
C ASP A 170 1.86 22.97 -2.11
N ASN A 171 2.10 23.57 -3.29
CA ASN A 171 1.02 23.95 -4.22
C ASN A 171 0.38 22.70 -4.86
N ILE A 172 1.19 21.70 -5.20
CA ILE A 172 0.75 20.42 -5.76
C ILE A 172 -0.14 19.67 -4.75
N PHE A 173 0.33 19.48 -3.52
CA PHE A 173 -0.42 18.78 -2.48
C PHE A 173 -1.65 19.58 -2.02
N SER A 174 -1.58 20.92 -1.99
CA SER A 174 -2.76 21.75 -1.74
C SER A 174 -3.81 21.61 -2.85
N THR A 175 -3.37 21.53 -4.11
CA THR A 175 -4.26 21.26 -5.25
C THR A 175 -4.92 19.89 -5.11
N TYR A 176 -4.13 18.87 -4.75
CA TYR A 176 -4.62 17.52 -4.46
C TYR A 176 -5.71 17.54 -3.38
N LYS A 177 -5.42 18.14 -2.22
CA LYS A 177 -6.36 18.23 -1.09
C LYS A 177 -7.63 18.99 -1.43
N ASN A 178 -7.52 20.12 -2.14
CA ASN A 178 -8.69 20.91 -2.51
C ASN A 178 -9.63 20.16 -3.44
N PHE A 179 -9.07 19.35 -4.36
CA PHE A 179 -9.89 18.58 -5.27
C PHE A 179 -10.55 17.38 -4.58
N LEU A 180 -9.83 16.68 -3.69
CA LEU A 180 -10.39 15.60 -2.88
C LEU A 180 -11.56 16.03 -1.98
N LYS A 181 -11.62 17.32 -1.64
CA LYS A 181 -12.71 17.93 -0.86
C LYS A 181 -13.92 18.33 -1.69
N SER A 182 -13.82 18.31 -3.02
CA SER A 182 -14.91 18.74 -3.89
C SER A 182 -15.98 17.66 -4.02
N ASP A 183 -17.25 18.08 -4.07
CA ASP A 183 -18.40 17.18 -4.22
C ASP A 183 -18.45 16.47 -5.60
N THR A 184 -17.59 16.88 -6.53
CA THR A 184 -17.44 16.32 -7.88
C THR A 184 -16.47 15.13 -7.94
N TYR A 185 -16.03 14.62 -6.78
CA TYR A 185 -15.01 13.58 -6.70
C TYR A 185 -15.52 12.22 -7.19
N TYR A 186 -15.07 11.81 -8.38
CA TYR A 186 -15.36 10.51 -9.01
C TYR A 186 -14.15 9.58 -9.12
N ALA A 187 -13.02 9.93 -8.51
CA ALA A 187 -11.81 9.12 -8.66
C ALA A 187 -11.83 7.93 -7.71
N ASP A 188 -11.42 6.78 -8.24
CA ASP A 188 -11.14 5.62 -7.41
C ASP A 188 -9.91 5.93 -6.51
N THR A 189 -10.17 6.04 -5.21
CA THR A 189 -9.20 6.39 -4.17
C THR A 189 -7.99 5.45 -4.17
N SER A 190 -8.16 4.22 -4.65
CA SER A 190 -7.08 3.25 -4.80
C SER A 190 -5.97 3.74 -5.75
N TYR A 191 -6.32 4.45 -6.83
CA TYR A 191 -5.32 5.04 -7.72
C TYR A 191 -4.54 6.16 -7.05
N VAL A 192 -5.21 6.98 -6.24
CA VAL A 192 -4.58 8.07 -5.50
C VAL A 192 -3.52 7.52 -4.55
N TYR A 193 -3.86 6.51 -3.75
CA TYR A 193 -2.90 5.90 -2.83
C TYR A 193 -1.69 5.30 -3.56
N ARG A 194 -1.93 4.54 -4.64
CA ARG A 194 -0.86 3.93 -5.44
C ARG A 194 0.03 4.95 -6.13
N ALA A 195 -0.53 6.08 -6.56
CA ALA A 195 0.25 7.15 -7.18
C ALA A 195 1.16 7.87 -6.16
N LEU A 196 0.69 8.01 -4.93
CA LEU A 196 1.42 8.70 -3.85
C LEU A 196 2.42 7.81 -3.11
N MET A 197 2.24 6.49 -3.08
CA MET A 197 3.06 5.57 -2.27
C MET A 197 4.56 5.62 -2.58
N ASN A 198 4.93 5.97 -3.81
CA ASN A 198 6.33 6.06 -4.24
C ASN A 198 6.97 7.42 -3.93
N VAL A 199 6.19 8.44 -3.56
CA VAL A 199 6.72 9.78 -3.28
C VAL A 199 7.65 9.76 -2.06
N PRO A 200 7.28 9.20 -0.89
CA PRO A 200 8.19 9.16 0.26
C PRO A 200 9.46 8.33 0.00
N LYS A 201 9.41 7.39 -0.95
CA LYS A 201 10.58 6.62 -1.39
C LYS A 201 11.54 7.45 -2.25
N ALA A 202 11.00 8.26 -3.16
CA ALA A 202 11.80 9.12 -4.02
C ALA A 202 12.28 10.41 -3.32
N ARG A 203 11.45 10.93 -2.40
CA ARG A 203 11.63 12.20 -1.68
C ARG A 203 11.11 12.05 -0.23
N PRO A 204 11.91 11.50 0.70
CA PRO A 204 11.50 11.30 2.09
C PRO A 204 11.04 12.58 2.81
N GLU A 205 11.55 13.74 2.41
CA GLU A 205 11.17 15.05 2.91
C GLU A 205 9.72 15.43 2.58
N LEU A 206 9.11 14.82 1.55
CA LEU A 206 7.71 15.06 1.14
C LEU A 206 6.73 14.11 1.83
N ALA A 207 7.19 13.25 2.74
CA ALA A 207 6.35 12.25 3.39
C ALA A 207 5.17 12.88 4.15
N ASP A 208 5.40 13.99 4.86
CA ASP A 208 4.35 14.65 5.65
C ASP A 208 3.20 15.13 4.76
N ASN A 209 3.53 15.73 3.61
CA ASN A 209 2.52 16.15 2.64
C ASN A 209 1.70 14.95 2.09
N VAL A 210 2.35 13.79 1.89
CA VAL A 210 1.69 12.57 1.41
C VAL A 210 0.72 12.03 2.47
N PHE A 211 1.16 11.92 3.72
CA PHE A 211 0.32 11.45 4.81
C PHE A 211 -0.86 12.41 5.09
N ASP A 212 -0.65 13.72 4.97
CA ASP A 212 -1.71 14.74 5.00
C ASP A 212 -2.78 14.52 3.92
N VAL A 213 -2.37 14.12 2.71
CA VAL A 213 -3.32 13.77 1.64
C VAL A 213 -4.10 12.53 2.02
N TYR A 214 -3.46 11.47 2.55
CA TYR A 214 -4.18 10.27 2.99
C TYR A 214 -5.23 10.59 4.07
N LYS A 215 -4.89 11.41 5.06
CA LYS A 215 -5.85 11.89 6.07
C LYS A 215 -7.02 12.65 5.45
N THR A 216 -6.75 13.48 4.43
CA THR A 216 -7.80 14.19 3.69
C THR A 216 -8.72 13.22 2.97
N ILE A 217 -8.19 12.18 2.31
CA ILE A 217 -9.01 11.16 1.63
C ILE A 217 -9.95 10.48 2.62
N MET A 218 -9.44 10.06 3.78
CA MET A 218 -10.23 9.38 4.83
C MET A 218 -11.35 10.26 5.38
N GLN A 219 -11.10 11.57 5.54
CA GLN A 219 -12.11 12.51 6.01
C GLN A 219 -13.28 12.65 5.04
N PHE A 220 -12.99 12.73 3.74
CA PHE A 220 -14.00 13.13 2.77
C PHE A 220 -14.74 11.98 2.13
N ASN A 221 -14.10 10.92 1.60
CA ASN A 221 -14.81 9.80 0.93
C ASN A 221 -13.93 8.55 0.66
N GLY A 222 -12.85 8.36 1.41
CA GLY A 222 -11.87 7.29 1.19
C GLY A 222 -12.35 5.88 1.51
N ASN A 223 -12.36 4.98 0.52
CA ASN A 223 -12.12 3.58 0.83
C ASN A 223 -10.68 3.48 1.38
N VAL A 224 -10.48 2.82 2.52
CA VAL A 224 -9.15 2.69 3.16
C VAL A 224 -8.53 1.30 2.98
N THR A 225 -9.21 0.38 2.29
CA THR A 225 -8.70 -0.99 2.07
C THR A 225 -7.35 -0.96 1.35
N ASP A 226 -7.23 -0.32 0.19
CA ASP A 226 -5.95 -0.21 -0.55
C ASP A 226 -4.87 0.57 0.22
N LEU A 227 -5.28 1.46 1.14
CA LEU A 227 -4.36 2.17 2.02
C LEU A 227 -3.66 1.19 2.97
N TYR A 228 -4.41 0.29 3.61
CA TYR A 228 -3.89 -0.67 4.58
C TYR A 228 -3.33 -1.96 3.98
N ASP A 229 -3.93 -2.47 2.91
CA ASP A 229 -3.53 -3.75 2.29
C ASP A 229 -2.25 -3.60 1.44
N THR A 230 -2.06 -2.43 0.82
CA THR A 230 -0.95 -2.22 -0.12
C THR A 230 -0.08 -1.03 0.26
N THR A 231 -0.68 0.15 0.43
CA THR A 231 0.08 1.41 0.40
C THR A 231 0.96 1.64 1.62
N LEU A 232 0.39 1.58 2.82
CA LEU A 232 1.13 1.78 4.07
C LEU A 232 2.13 0.64 4.35
N PRO A 233 1.83 -0.65 4.09
CA PRO A 233 2.82 -1.71 4.18
C PRO A 233 4.04 -1.47 3.28
N ILE A 234 3.83 -1.09 2.01
CA ILE A 234 4.94 -0.78 1.08
C ILE A 234 5.75 0.41 1.59
N ILE A 235 5.11 1.46 2.11
CA ILE A 235 5.82 2.62 2.66
C ILE A 235 6.65 2.20 3.88
N LEU A 236 6.08 1.41 4.79
CA LEU A 236 6.77 0.93 6.00
C LEU A 236 7.95 0.02 5.66
N GLU A 237 7.78 -0.92 4.72
CA GLU A 237 8.83 -1.83 4.25
C GLU A 237 10.00 -1.07 3.62
N ASN A 238 9.70 -0.10 2.75
CA ASN A 238 10.74 0.68 2.07
C ASN A 238 11.38 1.74 2.97
N ASN A 239 10.64 2.29 3.94
CA ASN A 239 11.10 3.37 4.81
C ASN A 239 10.63 3.19 6.27
N PRO A 240 11.25 2.28 7.05
CA PRO A 240 10.94 2.03 8.46
C PRO A 240 10.91 3.27 9.37
N GLU A 241 11.68 4.31 9.03
CA GLU A 241 11.71 5.58 9.77
C GLU A 241 10.38 6.35 9.71
N GLN A 242 9.50 6.01 8.77
CA GLN A 242 8.17 6.64 8.65
C GLN A 242 7.10 5.95 9.52
N ALA A 243 7.45 4.93 10.32
CA ALA A 243 6.49 4.17 11.11
C ALA A 243 5.63 5.04 12.05
N ASP A 244 6.20 6.08 12.64
CA ASP A 244 5.45 7.05 13.46
C ASP A 244 4.32 7.73 12.68
N LYS A 245 4.56 8.05 11.40
CA LYS A 245 3.58 8.72 10.54
C LYS A 245 2.54 7.75 9.99
N VAL A 246 2.95 6.53 9.70
CA VAL A 246 2.03 5.43 9.39
C VAL A 246 1.08 5.21 10.57
N LEU A 247 1.61 5.17 11.80
CA LEU A 247 0.82 5.03 13.01
C LEU A 247 -0.16 6.19 13.22
N ASP A 248 0.27 7.42 12.96
CA ASP A 248 -0.58 8.62 13.04
C ASP A 248 -1.73 8.61 12.00
N VAL A 249 -1.50 8.06 10.81
CA VAL A 249 -2.58 7.80 9.83
C VAL A 249 -3.56 6.74 10.34
N ILE A 250 -3.07 5.66 10.94
CA ILE A 250 -3.93 4.62 11.55
C ILE A 250 -4.75 5.21 12.70
N ASP A 251 -4.14 5.99 13.59
CA ASP A 251 -4.85 6.62 14.70
C ASP A 251 -5.98 7.54 14.19
N THR A 252 -5.66 8.37 13.18
CA THR A 252 -6.65 9.24 12.53
C THR A 252 -7.83 8.44 11.97
N SER A 253 -7.58 7.31 11.30
CA SER A 253 -8.66 6.51 10.71
C SER A 253 -9.53 5.82 11.75
N MET A 254 -8.92 5.38 12.86
CA MET A 254 -9.60 4.76 14.00
C MET A 254 -10.56 5.76 14.64
N GLN A 255 -10.12 6.99 14.86
CA GLN A 255 -10.94 8.06 15.41
C GLN A 255 -12.10 8.45 14.49
N LEU A 256 -11.95 8.29 13.17
CA LEU A 256 -12.99 8.59 12.19
C LEU A 256 -13.99 7.42 11.96
N ASP A 257 -13.79 6.25 12.59
CA ASP A 257 -14.52 5.00 12.31
C ASP A 257 -14.60 4.66 10.81
N LYS A 258 -13.47 4.83 10.10
CA LYS A 258 -13.39 4.59 8.64
C LYS A 258 -12.85 3.21 8.26
N ASN A 259 -12.38 2.45 9.24
CA ASN A 259 -11.66 1.20 8.97
C ASN A 259 -12.57 0.07 8.48
N GLY A 260 -13.83 0.00 8.95
CA GLY A 260 -14.79 -1.02 8.50
C GLY A 260 -14.17 -2.43 8.42
N ASP A 261 -14.23 -3.03 7.23
CA ASP A 261 -13.69 -4.38 6.97
C ASP A 261 -12.16 -4.44 6.92
N ALA A 262 -11.47 -3.30 6.79
CA ALA A 262 -10.00 -3.22 6.77
C ALA A 262 -9.37 -3.33 8.17
N LEU A 263 -10.16 -3.42 9.24
CA LEU A 263 -9.65 -3.53 10.62
C LEU A 263 -8.63 -4.66 10.81
N ARG A 264 -8.83 -5.81 10.15
CA ARG A 264 -7.86 -6.91 10.19
C ARG A 264 -6.48 -6.45 9.69
N ASP A 265 -6.46 -5.79 8.54
CA ASP A 265 -5.22 -5.37 7.88
C ASP A 265 -4.54 -4.25 8.68
N VAL A 266 -5.33 -3.40 9.35
CA VAL A 266 -4.81 -2.43 10.33
C VAL A 266 -4.07 -3.12 11.48
N TYR A 267 -4.63 -4.17 12.09
CA TYR A 267 -3.95 -4.87 13.19
C TYR A 267 -2.67 -5.59 12.75
N HIS A 268 -2.65 -6.13 11.52
CA HIS A 268 -1.42 -6.68 10.95
C HIS A 268 -0.36 -5.59 10.78
N LEU A 269 -0.74 -4.44 10.23
CA LEU A 269 0.18 -3.31 10.07
C LEU A 269 0.69 -2.76 11.41
N LEU A 270 -0.17 -2.66 12.44
CA LEU A 270 0.25 -2.29 13.79
C LEU A 270 1.26 -3.30 14.36
N SER A 271 1.07 -4.61 14.11
CA SER A 271 2.03 -5.65 14.52
C SER A 271 3.37 -5.47 13.82
N ASP A 272 3.36 -5.10 12.54
CA ASP A 272 4.59 -4.83 11.79
C ASP A 272 5.29 -3.55 12.24
N ILE A 273 4.53 -2.52 12.63
CA ILE A 273 5.09 -1.32 13.29
C ILE A 273 5.79 -1.70 14.59
N VAL A 274 5.16 -2.50 15.47
CA VAL A 274 5.76 -2.94 16.74
C VAL A 274 7.05 -3.72 16.53
N LYS A 275 7.09 -4.60 15.52
CA LYS A 275 8.31 -5.37 15.18
C LYS A 275 9.42 -4.47 14.62
N THR A 276 9.05 -3.48 13.83
CA THR A 276 9.98 -2.61 13.09
C THR A 276 10.54 -1.49 13.98
N LYS A 277 9.67 -0.88 14.79
CA LYS A 277 9.95 0.22 15.72
C LYS A 277 9.37 -0.08 17.11
N PRO A 278 9.99 -0.99 17.89
CA PRO A 278 9.55 -1.37 19.23
C PRO A 278 9.23 -0.22 20.18
N GLU A 279 9.93 0.89 20.06
CA GLU A 279 9.72 2.13 20.81
C GLU A 279 8.33 2.74 20.63
N LEU A 280 7.60 2.37 19.56
CA LEU A 280 6.24 2.83 19.30
C LEU A 280 5.15 1.97 19.96
N SER A 281 5.52 0.90 20.66
CA SER A 281 4.56 -0.03 21.27
C SER A 281 3.58 0.65 22.22
N ASP A 282 4.01 1.66 22.98
CA ASP A 282 3.12 2.44 23.85
C ASP A 282 2.06 3.21 23.06
N LYS A 283 2.46 3.88 21.98
CA LYS A 283 1.54 4.60 21.10
C LYS A 283 0.59 3.63 20.37
N VAL A 284 1.08 2.45 20.00
CA VAL A 284 0.22 1.40 19.41
C VAL A 284 -0.85 0.97 20.41
N LEU A 285 -0.54 0.85 21.70
CA LEU A 285 -1.55 0.57 22.72
C LEU A 285 -2.58 1.71 22.85
N ASP A 286 -2.16 2.98 22.73
CA ASP A 286 -3.11 4.12 22.73
C ASP A 286 -4.12 4.01 21.57
N VAL A 287 -3.66 3.63 20.37
CA VAL A 287 -4.53 3.39 19.20
C VAL A 287 -5.47 2.20 19.44
N MET A 288 -4.97 1.14 20.07
CA MET A 288 -5.79 -0.03 20.40
C MET A 288 -6.89 0.31 21.41
N ASP A 289 -6.62 1.16 22.40
CA ASP A 289 -7.63 1.60 23.37
C ASP A 289 -8.83 2.26 22.65
N THR A 290 -8.57 3.05 21.61
CA THR A 290 -9.60 3.62 20.72
C THR A 290 -10.31 2.52 19.92
N SER A 291 -9.56 1.61 19.31
CA SER A 291 -10.11 0.53 18.49
C SER A 291 -11.02 -0.43 19.28
N MET A 292 -10.70 -0.67 20.56
CA MET A 292 -11.49 -1.55 21.44
C MET A 292 -12.90 -1.01 21.71
N GLN A 293 -13.09 0.31 21.60
CA GLN A 293 -14.39 0.97 21.76
C GLN A 293 -15.27 0.84 20.51
N LEU A 294 -14.71 0.51 19.33
CA LEU A 294 -15.46 0.42 18.07
C LEU A 294 -16.45 -0.75 18.07
N ASP A 295 -17.66 -0.52 17.56
CA ASP A 295 -18.73 -1.54 17.53
C ASP A 295 -18.42 -2.71 16.59
N LYS A 296 -17.64 -2.46 15.52
CA LYS A 296 -17.39 -3.42 14.43
C LYS A 296 -16.16 -4.32 14.63
N ASN A 297 -15.57 -4.36 15.83
CA ASN A 297 -14.31 -5.06 16.05
C ASN A 297 -14.43 -6.55 16.42
N GLY A 298 -15.64 -7.09 16.62
CA GLY A 298 -15.86 -8.45 17.14
C GLY A 298 -15.11 -9.55 16.39
N ASP A 299 -15.28 -9.62 15.06
CA ASP A 299 -14.62 -10.62 14.21
C ASP A 299 -13.09 -10.45 14.16
N THR A 300 -12.58 -9.31 14.60
CA THR A 300 -11.15 -8.96 14.57
C THR A 300 -10.46 -9.05 15.94
N LEU A 301 -11.17 -9.38 17.02
CA LEU A 301 -10.60 -9.47 18.36
C LEU A 301 -9.46 -10.49 18.47
N HIS A 302 -9.47 -11.55 17.68
CA HIS A 302 -8.33 -12.46 17.61
C HIS A 302 -7.05 -11.75 17.12
N ASN A 303 -7.15 -10.83 16.15
CA ASN A 303 -6.01 -10.05 15.67
C ASN A 303 -5.48 -9.08 16.73
N VAL A 304 -6.39 -8.51 17.54
CA VAL A 304 -6.03 -7.73 18.73
C VAL A 304 -5.18 -8.57 19.68
N TYR A 305 -5.60 -9.79 20.02
CA TYR A 305 -4.81 -10.66 20.91
C TYR A 305 -3.45 -11.05 20.32
N HIS A 306 -3.38 -11.29 19.00
CA HIS A 306 -2.11 -11.46 18.31
C HIS A 306 -1.19 -10.25 18.47
N LEU A 307 -1.69 -9.04 18.20
CA LEU A 307 -0.94 -7.79 18.33
C LEU A 307 -0.47 -7.57 19.77
N LEU A 308 -1.36 -7.71 20.76
CA LEU A 308 -1.01 -7.62 22.18
C LEU A 308 0.11 -8.58 22.57
N SER A 309 0.06 -9.80 22.02
CA SER A 309 1.13 -10.77 22.25
C SER A 309 2.45 -10.34 21.61
N ASP A 310 2.44 -9.72 20.43
CA ASP A 310 3.64 -9.23 19.78
C ASP A 310 4.24 -8.06 20.56
N ILE A 311 3.39 -7.17 21.09
CA ILE A 311 3.79 -6.08 21.99
C ILE A 311 4.47 -6.65 23.25
N VAL A 312 3.82 -7.55 24.00
CA VAL A 312 4.41 -8.12 25.22
C VAL A 312 5.72 -8.87 24.94
N LYS A 313 5.83 -9.54 23.80
CA LYS A 313 7.06 -10.24 23.41
C LYS A 313 8.21 -9.25 23.16
N THR A 314 7.88 -8.09 22.57
CA THR A 314 8.85 -7.09 22.13
C THR A 314 9.20 -6.10 23.25
N LYS A 315 8.22 -5.78 24.09
CA LYS A 315 8.25 -4.82 25.19
C LYS A 315 7.61 -5.42 26.45
N PRO A 316 8.29 -6.36 27.14
CA PRO A 316 7.78 -7.00 28.35
C PRO A 316 7.40 -6.04 29.47
N GLU A 317 8.02 -4.86 29.52
CA GLU A 317 7.70 -3.79 30.47
C GLU A 317 6.24 -3.31 30.35
N LEU A 318 5.63 -3.44 29.16
CA LEU A 318 4.24 -3.06 28.89
C LEU A 318 3.22 -4.14 29.27
N ALA A 319 3.65 -5.24 29.89
CA ALA A 319 2.79 -6.37 30.21
C ALA A 319 1.58 -6.02 31.09
N ASP A 320 1.70 -5.07 32.03
CA ASP A 320 0.56 -4.63 32.87
C ASP A 320 -0.53 -3.98 32.01
N ARG A 321 -0.11 -3.10 31.10
CA ARG A 321 -1.04 -2.38 30.22
C ARG A 321 -1.67 -3.33 29.20
N VAL A 322 -0.87 -4.22 28.63
CA VAL A 322 -1.37 -5.28 27.74
C VAL A 322 -2.35 -6.21 28.47
N PHE A 323 -2.07 -6.57 29.72
CA PHE A 323 -2.99 -7.39 30.53
C PHE A 323 -4.35 -6.72 30.69
N GLU A 324 -4.37 -5.41 30.93
CA GLU A 324 -5.60 -4.65 31.07
C GLU A 324 -6.43 -4.67 29.77
N VAL A 325 -5.81 -4.49 28.60
CA VAL A 325 -6.50 -4.61 27.31
C VAL A 325 -7.03 -6.03 27.09
N TYR A 326 -6.26 -7.07 27.46
CA TYR A 326 -6.76 -8.45 27.45
C TYR A 326 -7.97 -8.64 28.35
N ARG A 327 -7.95 -8.07 29.56
CA ARG A 327 -9.03 -8.17 30.54
C ARG A 327 -10.32 -7.58 30.00
N ILE A 328 -10.25 -6.36 29.44
CA ILE A 328 -11.38 -5.68 28.81
C ILE A 328 -11.86 -6.49 27.60
N GLY A 329 -10.93 -6.90 26.73
CA GLY A 329 -11.23 -7.67 25.53
C GLY A 329 -11.96 -8.98 25.84
N LEU A 330 -11.45 -9.80 26.76
CA LEU A 330 -12.05 -11.09 27.13
C LEU A 330 -13.41 -10.96 27.81
N GLN A 331 -13.71 -9.80 28.42
CA GLN A 331 -15.01 -9.50 29.03
C GLN A 331 -16.02 -8.92 28.02
N SER A 332 -15.59 -8.60 26.80
CA SER A 332 -16.44 -8.06 25.74
C SER A 332 -17.40 -9.12 25.20
N ASP A 333 -18.67 -8.74 25.08
CA ASP A 333 -19.74 -9.52 24.44
C ASP A 333 -19.54 -9.66 22.91
N LYS A 334 -18.62 -8.87 22.34
CA LYS A 334 -18.23 -8.93 20.93
C LYS A 334 -17.37 -10.15 20.58
N ASN A 335 -16.91 -10.91 21.58
CA ASN A 335 -16.13 -12.11 21.29
C ASN A 335 -16.99 -13.25 20.76
N GLY A 336 -16.46 -13.94 19.76
CA GLY A 336 -16.89 -15.29 19.39
C GLY A 336 -16.02 -16.37 20.01
N GLU A 337 -16.42 -17.63 19.82
CA GLU A 337 -15.66 -18.81 20.28
C GLU A 337 -14.19 -18.77 19.86
N TYR A 338 -13.94 -18.43 18.58
CA TYR A 338 -12.60 -18.38 18.01
C TYR A 338 -11.71 -17.31 18.66
N SER A 339 -12.24 -16.10 18.91
CA SER A 339 -11.47 -15.03 19.54
C SER A 339 -11.20 -15.32 21.01
N LEU A 340 -12.14 -15.97 21.72
CA LEU A 340 -11.94 -16.40 23.11
C LEU A 340 -10.87 -17.48 23.24
N ASP A 341 -10.89 -18.53 22.40
CA ASP A 341 -9.84 -19.55 22.38
C ASP A 341 -8.47 -18.90 22.19
N ASP A 342 -8.36 -17.98 21.22
CA ASP A 342 -7.09 -17.34 20.94
C ASP A 342 -6.64 -16.37 22.04
N GLY A 343 -7.57 -15.58 22.59
CA GLY A 343 -7.33 -14.66 23.69
C GLY A 343 -6.78 -15.37 24.92
N TYR A 344 -7.45 -16.42 25.40
CA TYR A 344 -6.97 -17.21 26.54
C TYR A 344 -5.64 -17.91 26.25
N ARG A 345 -5.46 -18.46 25.03
CA ARG A 345 -4.19 -19.08 24.63
C ARG A 345 -3.03 -18.11 24.73
N ARG A 346 -3.21 -16.87 24.29
CA ARG A 346 -2.17 -15.84 24.24
C ARG A 346 -1.98 -15.09 25.55
N LEU A 347 -3.01 -14.98 26.37
CA LEU A 347 -2.93 -14.39 27.72
C LEU A 347 -1.82 -15.01 28.57
N SER A 348 -1.55 -16.31 28.41
CA SER A 348 -0.44 -17.00 29.09
C SER A 348 0.95 -16.41 28.77
N ARG A 349 1.11 -15.70 27.65
CA ARG A 349 2.35 -15.02 27.25
C ARG A 349 2.61 -13.78 28.10
N VAL A 350 1.57 -13.11 28.59
CA VAL A 350 1.67 -12.00 29.56
C VAL A 350 2.33 -12.51 30.84
N ALA A 351 1.77 -13.58 31.43
CA ALA A 351 2.31 -14.20 32.63
C ALA A 351 3.74 -14.74 32.44
N LYS A 352 4.10 -15.20 31.24
CA LYS A 352 5.47 -15.61 30.91
C LYS A 352 6.44 -14.43 30.84
N ALA A 353 6.01 -13.31 30.25
CA ALA A 353 6.85 -12.12 30.12
C ALA A 353 7.03 -11.39 31.45
N ARG A 354 6.00 -11.40 32.30
CA ARG A 354 6.00 -10.77 33.62
C ARG A 354 5.41 -11.71 34.68
N PRO A 355 6.25 -12.53 35.34
CA PRO A 355 5.81 -13.52 36.33
C PRO A 355 5.04 -12.94 37.51
N GLU A 356 5.20 -11.65 37.81
CA GLU A 356 4.43 -10.95 38.85
C GLU A 356 2.93 -10.91 38.53
N LEU A 357 2.55 -10.90 37.25
CA LEU A 357 1.15 -10.89 36.80
C LEU A 357 0.49 -12.28 36.80
N VAL A 358 1.21 -13.35 37.16
CA VAL A 358 0.67 -14.71 37.19
C VAL A 358 -0.61 -14.80 38.04
N GLY A 359 -0.64 -14.10 39.17
CA GLY A 359 -1.83 -14.09 40.05
C GLY A 359 -3.06 -13.49 39.37
N ASP A 360 -2.92 -12.29 38.80
CA ASP A 360 -4.01 -11.58 38.14
C ASP A 360 -4.52 -12.34 36.91
N VAL A 361 -3.60 -12.91 36.14
CA VAL A 361 -3.95 -13.74 34.97
C VAL A 361 -4.71 -15.00 35.39
N LEU A 362 -4.26 -15.68 36.46
CA LEU A 362 -4.97 -16.85 36.99
C LEU A 362 -6.36 -16.48 37.48
N ASP A 363 -6.52 -15.35 38.15
CA ASP A 363 -7.82 -14.91 38.64
C ASP A 363 -8.78 -14.53 37.51
N LEU A 364 -8.28 -13.89 36.45
CA LEU A 364 -9.07 -13.65 35.24
C LEU A 364 -9.54 -14.96 34.59
N CYS A 365 -8.67 -15.96 34.50
CA CYS A 365 -9.05 -17.27 33.95
C CYS A 365 -10.06 -17.99 34.83
N LYS A 366 -9.88 -17.96 36.16
CA LYS A 366 -10.80 -18.62 37.11
C LYS A 366 -12.20 -18.06 37.06
N ASN A 367 -12.33 -16.74 36.96
CA ASN A 367 -13.63 -16.07 36.86
C ASN A 367 -14.42 -16.48 35.60
N ASN A 368 -13.78 -17.19 34.66
CA ASN A 368 -14.39 -17.71 33.43
C ASN A 368 -14.36 -19.25 33.35
N LEU A 369 -14.18 -19.95 34.48
CA LEU A 369 -14.29 -21.41 34.57
C LEU A 369 -15.75 -21.90 34.64
N GLU A 370 -16.70 -20.97 34.66
CA GLU A 370 -18.13 -21.24 34.67
C GLU A 370 -18.72 -20.73 33.33
N GLY A 371 -19.35 -21.62 32.55
CA GLY A 371 -19.91 -21.31 31.23
C GLY A 371 -19.19 -21.99 30.06
N ASP A 372 -19.55 -21.59 28.84
CA ASP A 372 -19.10 -22.22 27.59
C ASP A 372 -17.60 -22.03 27.33
N ASN A 373 -16.98 -21.04 27.97
CA ASN A 373 -15.56 -20.70 27.80
C ASN A 373 -14.60 -21.48 28.70
N LYS A 374 -15.13 -22.38 29.54
CA LYS A 374 -14.37 -23.15 30.54
C LYS A 374 -13.16 -23.87 29.94
N ALA A 375 -13.31 -24.46 28.75
CA ALA A 375 -12.23 -25.23 28.12
C ALA A 375 -11.03 -24.34 27.71
N TYR A 376 -11.29 -23.09 27.34
CA TYR A 376 -10.25 -22.11 26.97
C TYR A 376 -9.52 -21.60 28.22
N ALA A 377 -10.29 -21.18 29.23
CA ALA A 377 -9.76 -20.72 30.51
C ALA A 377 -8.92 -21.80 31.20
N GLN A 378 -9.37 -23.06 31.20
CA GLN A 378 -8.61 -24.17 31.78
C GLN A 378 -7.29 -24.40 31.04
N ARG A 379 -7.28 -24.35 29.70
CA ARG A 379 -6.04 -24.47 28.91
C ARG A 379 -5.06 -23.34 29.20
N CYS A 380 -5.55 -22.13 29.47
CA CYS A 380 -4.70 -21.01 29.90
C CYS A 380 -4.05 -21.31 31.25
N ILE A 381 -4.83 -21.72 32.25
CA ILE A 381 -4.34 -22.10 33.60
C ILE A 381 -3.28 -23.18 33.49
N ASP A 382 -3.55 -24.27 32.75
CA ASP A 382 -2.60 -25.37 32.57
C ASP A 382 -1.28 -24.90 31.94
N THR A 383 -1.36 -23.94 31.01
CA THR A 383 -0.19 -23.38 30.34
C THR A 383 0.62 -22.48 31.27
N ILE A 384 -0.03 -21.63 32.06
CA ILE A 384 0.62 -20.76 33.05
C ILE A 384 1.31 -21.61 34.12
N THR A 385 0.60 -22.61 34.65
CA THR A 385 1.13 -23.54 35.65
C THR A 385 2.36 -24.29 35.15
N ARG A 386 2.36 -24.69 33.88
CA ARG A 386 3.53 -25.35 33.26
C ARG A 386 4.71 -24.40 33.09
N ASN A 387 4.44 -23.15 32.69
CA ASN A 387 5.48 -22.20 32.30
C ASN A 387 6.04 -21.39 33.47
N ASN A 388 5.28 -21.19 34.54
CA ASN A 388 5.63 -20.34 35.68
C ASN A 388 5.39 -21.03 37.04
N PRO A 389 5.90 -22.27 37.27
CA PRO A 389 5.54 -23.08 38.44
C PRO A 389 5.84 -22.40 39.77
N ASP A 390 6.94 -21.65 39.87
CA ASP A 390 7.34 -20.97 41.11
C ASP A 390 6.46 -19.75 41.41
N ALA A 391 6.10 -18.98 40.39
CA ALA A 391 5.20 -17.84 40.53
C ALA A 391 3.79 -18.30 40.92
N VAL A 392 3.32 -19.42 40.33
CA VAL A 392 2.07 -20.06 40.74
C VAL A 392 2.16 -20.51 42.20
N LYS A 393 3.22 -21.20 42.60
CA LYS A 393 3.41 -21.62 44.00
C LYS A 393 3.35 -20.43 44.96
N LYS A 394 4.08 -19.35 44.68
CA LYS A 394 4.09 -18.12 45.50
C LYS A 394 2.70 -17.47 45.58
N TYR A 395 1.98 -17.40 44.47
CA TYR A 395 0.61 -16.89 44.44
C TYR A 395 -0.34 -17.75 45.30
N MET A 396 -0.14 -19.06 45.32
CA MET A 396 -0.97 -20.00 46.09
C MET A 396 -0.70 -19.92 47.59
N GLU A 397 0.56 -19.73 47.99
CA GLU A 397 0.95 -19.52 49.38
C GLU A 397 0.40 -18.21 49.95
N THR A 398 0.24 -17.19 49.11
CA THR A 398 -0.19 -15.84 49.52
C THR A 398 -1.70 -15.61 49.45
N SER A 399 -2.42 -16.30 48.55
CA SER A 399 -3.85 -16.07 48.31
C SER A 399 -4.81 -16.68 49.35
N GLY A 400 -4.34 -17.50 50.30
CA GLY A 400 -5.11 -17.96 51.46
C GLY A 400 -6.41 -18.75 51.20
N LYS A 401 -6.75 -19.08 49.94
CA LYS A 401 -8.00 -19.75 49.55
C LYS A 401 -7.82 -21.26 49.40
N ASN A 402 -8.14 -21.97 50.49
CA ASN A 402 -7.71 -23.34 50.77
C ASN A 402 -8.63 -24.47 50.23
N THR A 403 -9.21 -24.34 49.02
CA THR A 403 -10.02 -25.46 48.46
C THR A 403 -9.88 -25.61 46.95
N GLN A 404 -10.02 -24.53 46.17
CA GLN A 404 -9.73 -24.58 44.72
C GLN A 404 -8.22 -24.50 44.41
N ALA A 405 -7.42 -23.99 45.35
CA ALA A 405 -5.96 -24.00 45.24
C ALA A 405 -5.38 -25.44 45.19
N ILE A 406 -6.08 -26.39 45.80
CA ILE A 406 -5.71 -27.81 45.83
C ILE A 406 -5.82 -28.42 44.42
N ASP A 407 -6.80 -28.00 43.61
CA ASP A 407 -6.98 -28.51 42.24
C ASP A 407 -5.88 -28.05 41.27
N ILE A 408 -5.42 -26.79 41.38
CA ILE A 408 -4.29 -26.28 40.59
C ILE A 408 -2.97 -26.94 41.03
N LEU A 409 -2.76 -27.17 42.33
CA LEU A 409 -1.59 -27.91 42.82
C LEU A 409 -1.59 -29.37 42.33
N SER A 410 -2.74 -30.04 42.35
CA SER A 410 -2.95 -31.38 41.75
C SER A 410 -2.60 -31.40 40.26
N LEU A 411 -2.97 -30.36 39.51
CA LEU A 411 -2.60 -30.19 38.10
C LEU A 411 -1.10 -29.94 37.92
N THR A 412 -0.50 -29.08 38.76
CA THR A 412 0.94 -28.78 38.76
C THR A 412 1.77 -30.04 38.99
N GLU A 413 1.34 -30.86 39.94
CA GLU A 413 2.01 -32.10 40.33
C GLU A 413 1.87 -33.19 39.25
N LYS A 414 0.70 -33.30 38.62
CA LYS A 414 0.49 -34.15 37.44
C LYS A 414 1.36 -33.73 36.25
N VAL A 415 1.52 -32.43 36.00
CA VAL A 415 2.38 -31.90 34.92
C VAL A 415 3.86 -32.15 35.23
N ARG A 416 4.30 -31.90 36.47
CA ARG A 416 5.68 -32.18 36.93
C ARG A 416 6.03 -33.66 36.77
N ASN A 417 5.13 -34.56 37.17
CA ASN A 417 5.34 -36.00 37.05
C ASN A 417 5.43 -36.46 35.59
N LYS A 418 4.69 -35.84 34.67
CA LYS A 418 4.82 -36.10 33.22
C LYS A 418 6.12 -35.59 32.61
N LEU A 419 6.65 -34.46 33.09
CA LEU A 419 7.94 -33.92 32.63
C LEU A 419 9.12 -34.77 33.12
N HIS A 420 9.13 -35.17 34.40
CA HIS A 420 10.15 -36.06 34.94
C HIS A 420 10.14 -37.46 34.30
N GLN A 421 8.97 -37.98 33.90
CA GLN A 421 8.90 -39.21 33.10
C GLN A 421 9.50 -39.05 31.70
N LYS A 422 9.41 -37.85 31.10
CA LYS A 422 9.98 -37.57 29.77
C LYS A 422 11.50 -37.43 29.82
N ASP A 423 12.04 -36.78 30.84
CA ASP A 423 13.49 -36.63 31.03
C ASP A 423 14.16 -37.95 31.45
N ALA A 424 13.49 -38.79 32.25
CA ALA A 424 13.94 -40.15 32.58
C ALA A 424 13.89 -41.13 31.39
N SER A 425 13.19 -40.78 30.31
CA SER A 425 13.19 -41.57 29.06
C SER A 425 14.35 -41.23 28.12
N THR A 426 15.21 -40.28 28.50
CA THR A 426 16.41 -39.85 27.77
C THR A 426 17.72 -40.20 28.48
N GLU A 427 17.72 -41.18 29.38
CA GLU A 427 18.96 -41.78 29.88
C GLU A 427 19.62 -42.66 28.81
N VAL A 428 20.65 -42.09 28.19
CA VAL A 428 21.91 -42.72 27.74
C VAL A 428 21.79 -44.19 27.31
N VAL A 429 21.45 -44.40 26.04
CA VAL A 429 21.87 -45.63 25.35
C VAL A 429 23.35 -45.48 25.01
N THR A 430 24.24 -45.96 25.89
CA THR A 430 25.62 -46.26 25.52
C THR A 430 25.63 -47.29 24.38
N PRO A 431 26.34 -47.06 23.26
CA PRO A 431 26.34 -48.01 22.16
C PRO A 431 27.26 -49.20 22.45
N GLU A 432 26.71 -50.41 22.48
CA GLU A 432 27.51 -51.64 22.39
C GLU A 432 28.04 -51.86 20.97
N PRO A 433 29.27 -52.38 20.81
CA PRO A 433 29.90 -52.54 19.50
C PRO A 433 29.44 -53.84 18.85
N LYS A 434 28.82 -53.76 17.66
CA LYS A 434 28.58 -54.94 16.82
C LYS A 434 29.07 -54.75 15.39
N LYS A 435 30.21 -55.41 15.16
CA LYS A 435 30.60 -56.27 14.03
C LYS A 435 30.25 -55.78 12.62
N GLN A 436 31.35 -55.54 11.88
CA GLN A 436 31.44 -55.54 10.44
C GLN A 436 30.56 -56.62 9.80
N ASN A 437 29.73 -56.22 8.85
CA ASN A 437 29.42 -57.04 7.69
C ASN A 437 29.29 -56.13 6.46
N THR A 438 30.26 -56.31 5.57
CA THR A 438 30.32 -55.78 4.22
C THR A 438 29.15 -56.28 3.39
N THR A 439 28.51 -55.42 2.60
CA THR A 439 28.20 -55.67 1.17
C THR A 439 27.88 -54.34 0.48
N ASN A 440 28.59 -54.09 -0.61
CA ASN A 440 28.45 -52.96 -1.54
C ASN A 440 27.10 -52.98 -2.28
N VAL A 441 26.43 -51.82 -2.41
CA VAL A 441 25.60 -51.50 -3.58
C VAL A 441 25.69 -50.00 -3.90
N VAL A 442 26.44 -49.72 -4.98
CA VAL A 442 26.20 -48.77 -6.09
C VAL A 442 25.55 -47.41 -5.77
N LEU A 443 26.38 -46.36 -5.86
CA LEU A 443 25.97 -44.97 -6.06
C LEU A 443 25.66 -44.71 -7.54
N ALA A 444 24.46 -44.23 -7.85
CA ALA A 444 24.16 -43.56 -9.10
C ALA A 444 23.05 -42.51 -8.95
N ASN A 445 23.24 -41.41 -9.69
CA ASN A 445 22.33 -40.31 -10.05
C ASN A 445 22.23 -39.13 -9.08
N LYS A 446 22.80 -37.96 -9.42
CA LYS A 446 22.48 -37.01 -10.52
C LYS A 446 21.34 -36.06 -10.15
N GLY A 447 21.73 -34.80 -9.92
CA GLY A 447 21.19 -33.58 -10.54
C GLY A 447 19.68 -33.35 -10.63
N LYS A 448 19.24 -32.24 -10.03
CA LYS A 448 18.08 -31.42 -10.44
C LYS A 448 18.54 -29.95 -10.28
N SER A 449 18.73 -29.13 -11.32
CA SER A 449 17.73 -28.41 -12.13
C SER A 449 16.59 -27.88 -11.27
N GLY A 450 16.45 -26.57 -11.02
CA GLY A 450 16.26 -25.54 -12.04
C GLY A 450 14.76 -25.38 -12.26
N TYR A 451 14.18 -24.31 -11.72
CA TYR A 451 12.84 -23.82 -12.06
C TYR A 451 12.90 -22.29 -12.09
N GLY A 452 12.67 -21.74 -13.26
CA GLY A 452 12.03 -20.44 -13.40
C GLY A 452 10.53 -20.67 -13.60
N ASP A 453 9.75 -19.72 -13.10
CA ASP A 453 8.82 -18.90 -13.87
C ASP A 453 8.93 -17.47 -13.33
#